data_AF-A0A0Q5UDR2-F1
#
_entry.id   AF-A0A0Q5UDR2-F1
#
_cell.length_a   1.000
_cell.length_b   1.000
_cell.length_c   1.000
_cell.angle_alpha   90.00
_cell.angle_beta   90.00
_cell.angle_gamma   90.00
#
_symmetry.space_group_name_H-M   'P 1'
#
loop_
_entity.id
_entity.type
_entity.pdbx_description
1 polymer ?
#
loop_
_entity_poly.entity_id
_entity_poly.type
_entity_poly.pdbx_seq_one_letter_code
_entity_poly.pdbx_strand_id
1 'polypeptide(L)'
;MTTPYDTALRVVERKLDAVRAAIGLAIDELERIEKAHIAVENAMIREGLVAFGEPRLTTDRYFVRARDHRRQLAEHRAAAHLHLESLRRKAVEVYGSRTAIEGAVGAHREAEARSLAAAEQAMLDDLTAARPASRRGRRFAAHVANARAALTNQTPTP
;
A
#
# COMPACT_ATOMS: atom_id res chain seq x y z
N MET A 1 3.86 16.83 -7.80
CA MET A 1 2.40 16.83 -7.64
C MET A 1 2.06 15.97 -6.44
N THR A 2 1.35 16.54 -5.47
CA THR A 2 0.81 15.80 -4.32
C THR A 2 -0.50 15.15 -4.76
N THR A 3 -0.60 13.83 -4.70
CA THR A 3 -1.87 13.15 -5.02
C THR A 3 -2.77 13.14 -3.78
N PRO A 4 -4.10 13.13 -3.91
CA PRO A 4 -5.00 13.04 -2.76
C PRO A 4 -4.81 11.75 -1.93
N TYR A 5 -4.09 10.76 -2.47
CA TYR A 5 -3.79 9.48 -1.84
C TYR A 5 -2.47 9.47 -1.05
N ASP A 6 -1.63 10.50 -1.15
CA ASP A 6 -0.29 10.54 -0.52
C ASP A 6 -0.35 10.36 1.01
N THR A 7 -1.37 10.94 1.66
CA THR A 7 -1.58 10.77 3.10
C THR A 7 -1.95 9.33 3.45
N ALA A 8 -2.79 8.69 2.63
CA ALA A 8 -3.19 7.30 2.82
C ALA A 8 -2.01 6.34 2.65
N LEU A 9 -1.17 6.56 1.62
CA LEU A 9 0.08 5.81 1.42
C LEU A 9 1.00 5.90 2.63
N ARG A 10 1.27 7.12 3.13
CA ARG A 10 2.12 7.33 4.32
C ARG A 10 1.59 6.64 5.58
N VAL A 11 0.28 6.56 5.74
CA VAL A 11 -0.33 5.86 6.87
C VAL A 11 -0.15 4.35 6.73
N VAL A 12 -0.35 3.81 5.52
CA VAL A 12 -0.19 2.37 5.27
C VAL A 12 1.28 1.94 5.35
N GLU A 13 2.22 2.75 4.88
CA GLU A 13 3.66 2.53 5.05
C GLU A 13 4.04 2.41 6.53
N ARG A 14 3.59 3.36 7.37
CA ARG A 14 3.82 3.30 8.82
C ARG A 14 3.21 2.05 9.45
N LYS A 15 2.03 1.61 8.98
CA LYS A 15 1.42 0.36 9.44
C LYS A 15 2.25 -0.86 9.03
N LEU A 16 2.80 -0.90 7.82
CA LEU A 16 3.69 -1.97 7.36
C LEU A 16 4.96 -2.02 8.20
N ASP A 17 5.59 -0.88 8.47
CA ASP A 17 6.79 -0.80 9.30
C ASP A 17 6.52 -1.30 10.71
N ALA A 18 5.40 -0.90 11.31
CA ALA A 18 4.98 -1.36 12.64
C ALA A 18 4.75 -2.88 12.67
N VAL A 19 4.08 -3.44 11.65
CA VAL A 19 3.85 -4.88 11.57
C VAL A 19 5.16 -5.65 11.34
N ARG A 20 6.05 -5.12 10.51
CA ARG A 20 7.38 -5.72 10.28
C ARG A 20 8.21 -5.75 11.55
N ALA A 21 8.22 -4.66 12.32
CA ALA A 21 8.90 -4.60 13.60
C ALA A 21 8.29 -5.61 14.61
N ALA A 22 6.96 -5.68 14.68
CA ALA A 22 6.28 -6.64 15.55
C ALA A 22 6.59 -8.11 15.19
N ILE A 23 6.65 -8.43 13.89
CA ILE A 23 7.05 -9.76 13.43
C ILE A 23 8.48 -10.09 13.84
N GLY A 24 9.41 -9.13 13.70
CA GLY A 24 10.79 -9.30 14.15
C GLY A 24 10.86 -9.65 15.64
N LEU A 25 10.18 -8.86 16.49
CA LEU A 25 10.13 -9.13 17.93
C LEU A 25 9.52 -10.50 18.27
N ALA A 26 8.49 -10.92 17.55
CA ALA A 26 7.88 -12.24 17.75
C ALA A 26 8.80 -13.39 17.36
N ILE A 27 9.61 -13.22 16.30
CA ILE A 27 10.64 -14.19 15.91
C ILE A 27 11.75 -14.25 16.97
N ASP A 28 12.22 -13.11 17.46
CA ASP A 28 13.24 -13.05 18.52
C ASP A 28 12.76 -13.71 19.82
N GLU A 29 11.48 -13.56 20.17
CA GLU A 29 10.87 -14.26 21.30
C GLU A 29 10.86 -15.78 21.10
N LEU A 30 10.44 -16.26 19.92
CA LEU A 30 10.48 -17.68 19.59
C LEU A 30 11.90 -18.26 19.67
N GLU A 31 12.90 -17.53 19.19
CA GLU A 31 14.31 -17.94 19.29
C GLU A 31 14.77 -18.01 20.75
N ARG A 32 14.37 -17.05 21.60
CA ARG A 32 14.65 -17.09 23.04
C ARG A 32 14.02 -18.29 23.72
N ILE A 33 12.76 -18.61 23.39
CA ILE A 33 12.06 -19.79 23.92
C ILE A 33 12.77 -21.08 23.49
N GLU A 34 13.19 -21.19 22.23
CA GLU A 34 13.91 -22.36 21.72
C GLU A 34 15.25 -22.56 22.44
N LYS A 35 16.02 -21.47 22.62
CA LYS A 35 17.28 -21.52 23.39
C LYS A 35 17.04 -21.95 24.83
N ALA A 36 15.97 -21.46 25.47
CA ALA A 36 15.60 -21.86 26.83
C ALA A 36 15.20 -23.35 26.90
N HIS A 37 14.47 -23.85 25.91
CA HIS A 37 14.10 -25.25 25.82
C HIS A 37 15.34 -26.16 25.75
N ILE A 38 16.25 -25.86 24.81
CA ILE A 38 17.53 -26.59 24.67
C ILE A 38 18.34 -26.53 25.96
N ALA A 39 18.38 -25.38 26.65
CA ALA A 39 19.09 -25.23 27.90
C ALA A 39 18.51 -26.12 29.02
N VAL A 40 17.17 -26.20 29.13
CA VAL A 40 16.48 -27.07 30.10
C VAL A 40 16.74 -28.54 29.79
N GLU A 41 16.66 -28.95 28.52
CA GLU A 41 16.94 -30.34 28.12
C GLU A 41 18.39 -30.74 28.46
N ASN A 42 19.36 -29.89 28.11
CA ASN A 42 20.76 -30.13 28.44
C ASN A 42 20.98 -30.17 29.96
N ALA A 43 20.27 -29.35 30.73
CA ALA A 43 20.36 -29.37 32.18
C ALA A 43 19.78 -30.67 32.78
N MET A 44 18.65 -31.15 32.26
CA MET A 44 18.07 -32.43 32.65
C MET A 44 18.99 -33.62 32.35
N ILE A 45 19.65 -33.61 31.19
CA ILE A 45 20.63 -34.66 30.83
C ILE A 45 21.80 -34.63 31.82
N ARG A 46 22.37 -33.46 32.11
CA ARG A 46 23.47 -33.33 33.07
C ARG A 46 23.07 -33.82 34.46
N GLU A 47 21.89 -33.41 34.95
CA GLU A 47 21.42 -33.86 36.26
C GLU A 47 21.20 -35.38 36.30
N GLY A 48 20.68 -35.97 35.20
CA GLY A 48 20.51 -37.42 35.09
C GLY A 48 21.83 -38.18 35.19
N LEU A 49 22.90 -37.66 34.59
CA LEU A 49 24.24 -38.24 34.69
C LEU A 49 24.80 -38.13 36.12
N VAL A 50 24.56 -37.03 36.82
CA VAL A 50 24.98 -36.84 38.22
C VAL A 50 24.23 -37.81 39.15
N ALA A 51 22.91 -37.91 39.00
CA ALA A 51 22.07 -38.82 39.78
C ALA A 51 22.46 -40.29 39.56
N PHE A 52 22.84 -40.65 38.33
CA PHE A 52 23.36 -41.98 38.03
C PHE A 52 24.72 -42.26 38.71
N GLY A 53 25.61 -41.25 38.75
CA GLY A 53 26.93 -41.38 39.37
C GLY A 53 26.92 -41.40 40.90
N GLU A 54 25.95 -40.75 41.54
CA GLU A 54 25.81 -40.71 43.01
C GLU A 54 24.34 -40.96 43.42
N PRO A 55 23.93 -42.24 43.59
CA PRO A 55 22.54 -42.60 43.89
C PRO A 55 22.01 -42.08 45.23
N ARG A 56 22.88 -41.57 46.11
CA ARG A 56 22.47 -41.00 47.41
C ARG A 56 21.98 -39.55 47.28
N LEU A 57 22.24 -38.88 46.15
CA LEU A 57 21.72 -37.54 45.90
C LEU A 57 20.25 -37.59 45.49
N THR A 58 19.40 -36.85 46.21
CA THR A 58 17.98 -36.78 45.91
C THR A 58 17.69 -35.74 44.82
N THR A 59 17.53 -36.19 43.57
CA THR A 59 17.29 -35.32 42.40
C THR A 59 15.83 -35.20 41.97
N ASP A 60 14.89 -35.88 42.62
CA ASP A 60 13.47 -35.92 42.21
C ASP A 60 12.82 -34.53 42.12
N ARG A 61 13.09 -33.66 43.10
CA ARG A 61 12.56 -32.28 43.11
C ARG A 61 13.10 -31.44 41.96
N TYR A 62 14.29 -31.73 41.47
CA TYR A 62 14.83 -31.08 40.29
C TYR A 62 14.03 -31.50 39.05
N PHE A 63 13.84 -32.81 38.84
CA PHE A 63 13.14 -33.32 37.66
C PHE A 63 11.67 -32.89 37.59
N VAL A 64 10.98 -32.79 38.73
CA VAL A 64 9.61 -32.24 38.77
C VAL A 64 9.60 -30.80 38.27
N ARG A 65 10.47 -29.94 38.82
CA ARG A 65 10.58 -28.53 38.39
C ARG A 65 11.00 -28.39 36.93
N ALA A 66 11.93 -29.20 36.46
CA ALA A 66 12.39 -29.17 35.08
C ALA A 66 11.29 -29.58 34.08
N ARG A 67 10.46 -30.58 34.44
CA ARG A 67 9.28 -30.97 33.64
C ARG A 67 8.23 -29.87 33.58
N ASP A 68 7.94 -29.22 34.71
CA ASP A 68 7.02 -28.09 34.76
C ASP A 68 7.53 -26.91 33.92
N HIS A 69 8.83 -26.59 34.03
CA HIS A 69 9.44 -25.54 33.22
C HIS A 69 9.38 -25.86 31.71
N ARG A 70 9.64 -27.12 31.33
CA ARG A 70 9.49 -27.57 29.94
C ARG A 70 8.04 -27.44 29.44
N ARG A 71 7.05 -27.77 30.30
CA ARG A 71 5.63 -27.59 29.96
C ARG A 71 5.29 -26.12 29.72
N GLN A 72 5.73 -25.23 30.61
CA GLN A 72 5.53 -23.78 30.47
C GLN A 72 6.18 -23.24 29.18
N LEU A 73 7.40 -23.68 28.86
CA LEU A 73 8.07 -23.29 27.61
C LEU A 73 7.31 -23.77 26.37
N ALA A 74 6.73 -24.97 26.40
CA ALA A 74 5.90 -25.48 25.31
C ALA A 74 4.60 -24.66 25.13
N GLU A 75 3.95 -24.28 26.23
CA GLU A 75 2.77 -23.41 26.23
C GLU A 75 3.12 -22.02 25.67
N HIS A 76 4.22 -21.43 26.13
CA HIS A 76 4.71 -20.14 25.62
C HIS A 76 5.07 -20.20 24.14
N ARG A 77 5.72 -21.29 23.69
CA ARG A 77 6.03 -21.50 22.27
C ARG A 77 4.76 -21.54 21.43
N ALA A 78 3.74 -22.28 21.86
CA ALA A 78 2.46 -22.35 21.17
C ALA A 78 1.78 -20.97 21.07
N ALA A 79 1.75 -20.22 22.19
CA ALA A 79 1.20 -18.87 22.21
C ALA A 79 1.97 -17.91 21.29
N ALA A 80 3.30 -17.97 21.28
CA ALA A 80 4.15 -17.16 20.43
C ALA A 80 3.97 -17.50 18.93
N HIS A 81 3.78 -18.77 18.58
CA HIS A 81 3.42 -19.17 17.21
C HIS A 81 2.09 -18.59 16.77
N LEU A 82 1.04 -18.72 17.59
CA LEU A 82 -0.29 -18.14 17.28
C LEU A 82 -0.21 -16.62 17.13
N HIS A 83 0.60 -15.95 17.95
CA HIS A 83 0.84 -14.52 17.84
C HIS A 83 1.52 -14.17 16.51
N LEU A 84 2.57 -14.90 16.12
CA LEU A 84 3.26 -14.71 14.84
C LEU A 84 2.32 -14.93 13.65
N GLU A 85 1.46 -15.94 13.69
CA GLU A 85 0.45 -16.18 12.66
C GLU A 85 -0.58 -15.04 12.55
N SER A 86 -1.01 -14.49 13.69
CA SER A 86 -1.86 -13.30 13.72
C SER A 86 -1.18 -12.10 13.06
N LEU A 87 0.10 -11.86 13.39
CA LEU A 87 0.89 -10.78 12.79
C LEU A 87 1.08 -10.97 11.28
N ARG A 88 1.31 -12.21 10.82
CA ARG A 88 1.41 -12.53 9.38
C ARG A 88 0.11 -12.25 8.65
N ARG A 89 -1.04 -12.62 9.22
CA ARG A 89 -2.36 -12.29 8.66
C ARG A 89 -2.55 -10.78 8.57
N LYS A 90 -2.19 -10.05 9.61
CA LYS A 90 -2.22 -8.58 9.63
C LYS A 90 -1.29 -7.97 8.58
N ALA A 91 -0.12 -8.55 8.35
CA ALA A 91 0.80 -8.12 7.30
C ALA A 91 0.17 -8.25 5.91
N VAL A 92 -0.50 -9.37 5.63
CA VAL A 92 -1.22 -9.59 4.37
C VAL A 92 -2.33 -8.55 4.18
N GLU A 93 -3.11 -8.25 5.22
CA GLU A 93 -4.17 -7.24 5.17
C GLU A 93 -3.63 -5.84 4.85
N VAL A 94 -2.56 -5.43 5.54
CA VAL A 94 -1.95 -4.12 5.32
C VAL A 94 -1.30 -4.04 3.93
N TYR A 95 -0.68 -5.13 3.47
CA TYR A 95 -0.12 -5.20 2.12
C TYR A 95 -1.22 -5.10 1.06
N GLY A 96 -2.33 -5.82 1.22
CA GLY A 96 -3.49 -5.69 0.33
C GLY A 96 -4.05 -4.27 0.29
N SER A 97 -4.12 -3.61 1.46
CA SER A 97 -4.52 -2.20 1.55
C SER A 97 -3.57 -1.28 0.78
N ARG A 98 -2.26 -1.52 0.86
CA ARG A 98 -1.25 -0.78 0.10
C ARG A 98 -1.46 -0.94 -1.39
N THR A 99 -1.56 -2.18 -1.87
CA THR A 99 -1.77 -2.47 -3.30
C THR A 99 -3.03 -1.81 -3.83
N ALA A 100 -4.12 -1.81 -3.06
CA ALA A 100 -5.37 -1.13 -3.45
C ALA A 100 -5.19 0.39 -3.60
N ILE A 101 -4.47 1.04 -2.68
CA ILE A 101 -4.19 2.48 -2.76
C ILE A 101 -3.26 2.79 -3.94
N GLU A 102 -2.22 1.99 -4.15
CA GLU A 102 -1.32 2.14 -5.31
C GLU A 102 -2.09 2.01 -6.63
N GLY A 103 -3.05 1.08 -6.71
CA GLY A 103 -3.97 0.96 -7.84
C GLY A 103 -4.83 2.21 -8.05
N ALA A 104 -5.40 2.77 -6.98
CA ALA A 104 -6.20 3.99 -7.05
C ALA A 104 -5.36 5.21 -7.49
N VAL A 105 -4.10 5.29 -7.05
CA VAL A 105 -3.14 6.31 -7.49
C VAL A 105 -2.87 6.18 -8.99
N GLY A 106 -2.66 4.95 -9.49
CA GLY A 106 -2.48 4.68 -10.91
C GLY A 106 -3.67 5.15 -11.74
N ALA A 107 -4.88 4.72 -11.36
CA ALA A 107 -6.12 5.10 -12.02
C ALA A 107 -6.35 6.63 -12.02
N HIS A 108 -6.00 7.31 -10.93
CA HIS A 108 -6.08 8.77 -10.84
C HIS A 108 -5.16 9.45 -11.85
N ARG A 109 -3.90 9.01 -11.94
CA ARG A 109 -2.93 9.56 -12.89
C ARG A 109 -3.37 9.36 -14.34
N GLU A 110 -3.95 8.20 -14.66
CA GLU A 110 -4.51 7.92 -15.98
C GLU A 110 -5.74 8.80 -16.28
N ALA A 111 -6.59 9.07 -15.28
CA ALA A 111 -7.72 9.97 -15.43
C ALA A 111 -7.25 11.42 -15.65
N GLU A 112 -6.26 11.90 -14.89
CA GLU A 112 -5.66 13.21 -15.10
C GLU A 112 -5.03 13.34 -16.49
N ALA A 113 -4.25 12.35 -16.92
CA ALA A 113 -3.64 12.34 -18.24
C ALA A 113 -4.70 12.39 -19.37
N ARG A 114 -5.79 11.62 -19.24
CA ARG A 114 -6.91 11.68 -20.18
C ARG A 114 -7.61 13.04 -20.18
N SER A 115 -7.81 13.63 -19.00
CA SER A 115 -8.45 14.95 -18.89
C SER A 115 -7.62 16.06 -19.53
N LEU A 116 -6.29 16.02 -19.38
CA LEU A 116 -5.37 16.95 -20.02
C LEU A 116 -5.39 16.79 -21.54
N ALA A 117 -5.28 15.56 -22.04
CA ALA A 117 -5.35 15.30 -23.48
C ALA A 117 -6.69 15.74 -24.10
N ALA A 118 -7.81 15.52 -23.38
CA ALA A 118 -9.12 15.98 -23.83
C ALA A 118 -9.22 17.51 -23.86
N ALA A 119 -8.65 18.20 -22.87
CA ALA A 119 -8.59 19.66 -22.83
C ALA A 119 -7.74 20.24 -23.98
N GLU A 120 -6.58 19.64 -24.25
CA GLU A 120 -5.71 20.02 -25.38
C GLU A 120 -6.44 19.84 -26.71
N GLN A 121 -7.12 18.70 -26.91
CA GLN A 121 -7.89 18.45 -28.12
C GLN A 121 -9.06 19.42 -28.28
N ALA A 122 -9.79 19.72 -27.20
CA ALA A 122 -10.88 20.70 -27.23
C ALA A 122 -10.38 22.09 -27.65
N MET A 123 -9.21 22.52 -27.15
CA MET A 123 -8.60 23.78 -27.57
C MET A 123 -8.23 23.78 -29.07
N LEU A 124 -7.71 22.67 -29.60
CA LEU A 124 -7.40 22.53 -31.02
C LEU A 124 -8.66 22.55 -31.88
N ASP A 125 -9.72 21.89 -31.44
CA ASP A 125 -11.02 21.86 -32.13
C ASP A 125 -11.65 23.25 -32.17
N ASP A 126 -11.61 24.01 -31.06
CA ASP A 126 -12.09 25.40 -31.00
C ASP A 126 -11.32 26.30 -31.97
N LEU A 127 -9.99 26.19 -31.99
CA LEU A 127 -9.13 26.96 -32.90
C LEU A 127 -9.40 26.60 -34.37
N THR A 128 -9.61 25.33 -34.68
CA THR A 128 -9.90 24.89 -36.04
C THR A 128 -11.31 25.28 -36.48
N ALA A 129 -12.32 25.27 -35.58
CA ALA A 129 -13.68 25.71 -35.85
C ALA A 129 -13.83 27.23 -36.05
N ALA A 130 -13.02 28.04 -35.36
CA ALA A 130 -13.02 29.50 -35.51
C ALA A 130 -12.58 29.98 -36.91
N ARG A 131 -11.72 29.21 -37.59
CA ARG A 131 -11.19 29.55 -38.93
C ARG A 131 -12.24 29.55 -40.05
N PRO A 132 -13.05 28.49 -40.26
CA PRO A 132 -14.12 28.51 -41.25
C PRO A 132 -15.28 29.45 -40.86
N ALA A 133 -15.57 29.63 -39.56
CA ALA A 133 -16.57 30.59 -39.09
C ALA A 133 -16.21 32.04 -39.45
N SER A 134 -14.97 32.47 -39.16
CA SER A 134 -14.49 33.80 -39.52
C SER A 134 -14.39 34.01 -41.04
N ARG A 135 -14.03 32.98 -41.82
CA ARG A 135 -14.06 33.05 -43.29
C ARG A 135 -15.47 33.20 -43.85
N ARG A 136 -16.47 32.51 -43.29
CA ARG A 136 -17.88 32.66 -43.68
C ARG A 136 -18.43 34.04 -43.34
N GLY A 137 -18.13 34.56 -42.13
CA GLY A 137 -18.50 35.92 -41.74
C GLY A 137 -17.94 36.99 -42.68
N ARG A 138 -16.66 36.88 -43.07
CA ARG A 138 -16.05 37.80 -44.06
C ARG A 138 -16.70 37.71 -45.44
N ARG A 139 -17.01 36.50 -45.92
CA ARG A 139 -17.70 36.32 -47.21
C ARG A 139 -19.10 36.90 -47.20
N PHE A 140 -19.84 36.72 -46.09
CA PHE A 140 -21.18 37.27 -45.94
C PHE A 140 -21.13 38.81 -45.87
N ALA A 141 -20.21 39.38 -45.08
CA ALA A 141 -20.00 40.82 -45.02
C ALA A 141 -19.63 41.43 -46.38
N ALA A 142 -18.75 40.77 -47.15
CA ALA A 142 -18.40 41.20 -48.50
C ALA A 142 -19.61 41.13 -49.47
N HIS A 143 -20.44 40.10 -49.36
CA HIS A 143 -21.65 39.96 -50.19
C HIS A 143 -22.69 41.05 -49.86
N VAL A 144 -22.87 41.37 -48.58
CA VAL A 144 -23.76 42.45 -48.12
C VAL A 144 -23.24 43.82 -48.57
N ALA A 145 -21.93 44.06 -48.48
CA ALA A 145 -21.31 45.29 -48.96
C ALA A 145 -21.49 45.47 -50.48
N ASN A 146 -21.30 44.41 -51.26
CA ASN A 146 -21.52 44.44 -52.72
C ASN A 146 -22.99 44.66 -53.08
N ALA A 147 -23.93 44.04 -52.37
CA ALA A 147 -25.37 44.25 -52.59
C ALA A 147 -25.79 45.69 -52.25
N ARG A 148 -25.24 46.26 -51.18
CA ARG A 148 -25.48 47.67 -50.80
C ARG A 148 -24.91 48.65 -51.82
N ALA A 149 -23.70 48.38 -52.35
CA ALA A 149 -23.09 49.17 -53.42
C ALA A 149 -23.88 49.09 -54.74
N ALA A 150 -24.45 47.93 -55.06
CA ALA A 150 -25.30 47.75 -56.24
C ALA A 150 -26.62 48.54 -56.14
N LEU A 151 -27.22 48.62 -54.95
CA LEU A 151 -28.43 49.41 -54.70
C LEU A 151 -28.18 50.93 -54.77
N THR A 152 -26.99 51.41 -54.36
CA THR A 152 -26.62 52.82 -54.49
C THR A 152 -26.35 53.28 -55.92
N ASN A 153 -26.05 52.36 -56.85
CA ASN A 153 -25.86 52.68 -58.27
C ASN A 153 -27.16 52.60 -59.10
N GLN A 154 -28.30 52.31 -58.46
CA GLN A 154 -29.62 52.24 -59.12
C GLN A 154 -30.53 53.44 -58.85
N THR A 155 -30.02 54.55 -58.28
CA THR A 155 -30.78 55.81 -58.29
C THR A 155 -30.73 56.41 -59.69
N PRO A 156 -31.84 56.47 -60.44
CA PRO A 156 -31.86 57.13 -61.74
C PRO A 156 -31.70 58.64 -61.53
N THR A 157 -30.69 59.21 -62.19
CA THR A 157 -30.64 60.66 -62.46
C THR A 157 -31.89 61.06 -63.27
N PRO A 158 -32.52 62.20 -62.93
CA PRO A 158 -33.79 62.65 -63.52
C PRO A 158 -33.69 62.97 -65.02
#